data_AF-A0A350IA14-F1
#
_entry.id   AF-A0A350IA14-F1
#
_cell.length_a   1.000
_cell.length_b   1.000
_cell.length_c   1.000
_cell.angle_alpha   90.00
_cell.angle_beta   90.00
_cell.angle_gamma   90.00
#
_symmetry.space_group_name_H-M   'P 1'
#
loop_
_entity.id
_entity.type
_entity.pdbx_description
1 polymer ?
#
loop_
_entity_poly.entity_id
_entity_poly.type
_entity_poly.pdbx_seq_one_letter_code
_entity_poly.pdbx_strand_id
1 'polypeptide(L)' 'DLQNEGQEDNLYIVIKDFIPKSVLTNKNKGKSWEYGYNPKYNFIVISKDGTLGDVVSIRGLVIGLPATPKSCWSRSKKK' A
#
# COMPACT_ATOMS: atom_id res chain seq x y z
N ASP A 1 20.62 -17.65 -28.59
CA ASP A 1 19.92 -16.66 -27.77
C ASP A 1 19.45 -17.31 -26.48
N LEU A 2 20.27 -17.19 -25.43
CA LEU A 2 19.95 -17.70 -24.10
C LEU A 2 19.52 -16.51 -23.25
N GLN A 3 18.33 -16.60 -22.66
CA GLN A 3 17.75 -15.82 -21.55
C GLN A 3 16.41 -15.18 -21.93
N ASN A 4 15.31 -15.94 -21.80
CA ASN A 4 14.04 -15.32 -21.39
C ASN A 4 13.05 -16.32 -20.74
N GLU A 5 13.53 -17.26 -19.92
CA GLU A 5 12.69 -18.35 -19.37
C GLU A 5 12.48 -18.27 -17.84
N GLY A 6 12.72 -17.12 -17.21
CA GLY A 6 12.59 -17.01 -15.75
C GLY A 6 12.23 -15.63 -15.19
N GLN A 7 11.87 -14.67 -16.04
CA GLN A 7 11.48 -13.35 -15.54
C GLN A 7 10.00 -13.38 -15.16
N GLU A 8 9.72 -13.49 -13.86
CA GLU A 8 8.37 -13.21 -13.39
C GLU A 8 8.04 -11.74 -13.70
N ASP A 9 7.27 -11.50 -14.76
CA ASP A 9 6.78 -10.19 -15.22
C ASP A 9 5.74 -9.58 -14.27
N ASN A 10 5.93 -9.74 -12.96
CA ASN A 10 5.07 -9.15 -11.95
C ASN A 10 5.33 -7.64 -11.90
N LEU A 11 4.36 -6.85 -12.37
CA LEU A 11 4.41 -5.39 -12.29
C LEU A 11 4.61 -4.90 -10.84
N TYR A 12 4.05 -5.62 -9.87
CA TYR A 12 4.17 -5.31 -8.46
C TYR A 12 4.17 -6.56 -7.58
N ILE A 13 4.70 -6.41 -6.37
CA ILE A 13 4.63 -7.41 -5.30
C ILE A 13 4.07 -6.78 -4.02
N VAL A 14 3.38 -7.57 -3.19
CA VAL A 14 2.96 -7.15 -1.84
C VAL A 14 4.08 -7.48 -0.86
N ILE A 15 4.56 -6.48 -0.11
CA ILE A 15 5.62 -6.64 0.88
C ILE A 15 4.98 -6.89 2.25
N LYS A 16 5.04 -8.14 2.71
CA LYS A 16 4.52 -8.51 4.04
C LYS A 16 5.42 -7.97 5.15
N ASP A 17 4.79 -7.56 6.25
CA ASP A 17 5.45 -7.09 7.47
C ASP A 17 6.45 -5.93 7.27
N PHE A 18 6.28 -5.13 6.21
CA PHE A 18 7.12 -3.95 5.92
C PHE A 18 7.10 -2.92 7.06
N ILE A 19 5.93 -2.72 7.68
CA ILE A 19 5.75 -1.90 8.88
C ILE A 19 5.45 -2.83 10.06
N PRO A 20 6.09 -2.65 11.22
CA PRO A 20 5.75 -3.41 12.42
C PRO A 20 4.27 -3.26 12.77
N LYS A 21 3.60 -4.37 13.05
CA LYS A 21 2.14 -4.42 13.30
C LYS A 21 1.69 -3.43 14.38
N SER A 22 2.46 -3.28 15.46
CA SER A 22 2.16 -2.33 16.54
C SER A 22 2.14 -0.87 16.06
N VAL A 23 3.09 -0.48 15.21
CA VAL A 23 3.14 0.85 14.60
C VAL A 23 1.95 1.04 13.67
N LEU A 24 1.69 0.06 12.81
CA LEU A 24 0.58 0.10 11.86
C LEU A 24 -0.77 0.29 12.57
N THR A 25 -1.05 -0.53 13.58
CA THR A 25 -2.30 -0.47 14.35
C THR A 25 -2.45 0.86 15.08
N ASN A 26 -1.40 1.33 15.77
CA ASN A 26 -1.48 2.59 16.51
C ASN A 26 -1.64 3.79 15.58
N LYS A 27 -0.88 3.85 14.48
CA LYS A 27 -0.97 4.95 13.52
C LYS A 27 -2.28 4.96 12.76
N ASN A 28 -2.82 3.80 12.39
CA ASN A 28 -4.14 3.68 11.77
C ASN A 28 -5.26 4.11 12.72
N LYS A 29 -5.18 3.71 14.00
CA LYS A 29 -6.14 4.15 15.04
C LYS A 29 -6.14 5.67 15.18
N GLY A 30 -4.97 6.30 15.12
CA GLY A 30 -4.81 7.76 15.16
C GLY A 30 -4.95 8.46 13.80
N LYS A 31 -5.19 7.73 12.70
CA LYS A 31 -5.20 8.26 11.32
C LYS A 31 -4.00 9.20 11.02
N SER A 32 -2.81 8.78 11.43
CA SER A 32 -1.59 9.60 11.47
C SER A 32 -0.56 9.24 10.38
N TRP A 33 -1.01 8.60 9.31
CA TRP A 33 -0.19 8.46 8.11
C TRP A 33 -0.33 9.70 7.25
N GLU A 34 0.77 10.45 7.13
CA GLU A 34 0.84 11.62 6.26
C GLU A 34 1.01 11.17 4.81
N TYR A 35 0.26 11.81 3.91
CA TYR A 35 0.39 11.59 2.48
C TYR A 35 1.75 12.04 1.97
N GLY A 36 2.35 11.27 1.07
CA GLY A 36 3.64 11.57 0.46
C GLY A 36 4.76 10.68 0.99
N TYR A 37 6.00 11.14 0.84
CA TYR A 37 7.18 10.35 1.19
C TYR A 37 7.37 10.28 2.71
N ASN A 38 7.51 9.06 3.23
CA ASN A 38 7.82 8.80 4.62
C ASN A 38 9.32 8.50 4.78
N PRO A 39 10.14 9.45 5.25
CA PRO A 39 11.59 9.26 5.32
C PRO A 39 12.00 8.20 6.36
N LYS A 40 11.22 8.01 7.42
CA LYS A 40 11.53 7.06 8.49
C LYS A 40 11.52 5.61 8.01
N TYR A 41 10.58 5.28 7.12
CA TYR A 41 10.38 3.92 6.61
C TYR A 41 10.68 3.80 5.11
N ASN A 42 11.14 4.88 4.48
CA ASN A 42 11.53 4.95 3.07
C ASN A 42 10.47 4.40 2.09
N PHE A 43 9.25 4.93 2.15
CA PHE A 43 8.18 4.58 1.21
C PHE A 43 7.22 5.74 0.99
N ILE A 44 6.38 5.64 -0.04
CA ILE A 44 5.39 6.67 -0.38
C ILE A 44 4.02 6.24 0.14
N VAL A 45 3.38 7.05 0.97
CA VAL A 45 2.00 6.86 1.40
C VAL A 45 1.08 7.56 0.41
N ILE A 46 0.17 6.82 -0.24
CA ILE A 46 -0.85 7.41 -1.12
C ILE A 46 -2.24 7.48 -0.47
N SER A 47 -2.31 7.30 0.84
CA SER A 47 -3.54 7.40 1.61
C SER A 47 -3.88 8.84 1.99
N LYS A 48 -5.14 9.22 1.78
CA LYS A 48 -5.66 10.55 2.16
C LYS A 48 -6.47 10.54 3.45
N ASP A 49 -6.89 9.37 3.93
CA ASP A 49 -7.72 9.25 5.14
C ASP A 49 -6.89 9.04 6.42
N GLY A 50 -5.56 9.07 6.29
CA GLY A 50 -4.62 8.89 7.38
C GLY A 50 -4.37 7.43 7.78
N THR A 51 -4.92 6.46 7.05
CA THR A 51 -4.73 5.02 7.31
C THR A 51 -3.77 4.38 6.31
N LEU A 52 -3.21 3.23 6.67
CA LEU A 52 -2.31 2.45 5.83
C LEU A 52 -2.79 1.00 5.78
N GLY A 53 -2.91 0.45 4.58
CA GLY A 53 -3.23 -0.94 4.29
C GLY A 53 -1.99 -1.69 3.82
N ASP A 54 -2.10 -2.36 2.68
CA ASP A 54 -0.99 -3.10 2.09
C ASP A 54 0.12 -2.17 1.60
N VAL A 55 1.36 -2.65 1.72
CA VAL A 55 2.53 -2.02 1.12
C VAL A 55 2.94 -2.85 -0.08
N VAL A 56 3.08 -2.20 -1.23
CA VAL A 56 3.48 -2.83 -2.49
C VAL A 56 4.79 -2.25 -3.00
N SER A 57 5.58 -3.07 -3.68
CA SER A 57 6.72 -2.61 -4.46
C SER A 57 6.37 -2.72 -5.93
N ILE A 58 6.37 -1.58 -6.63
CA ILE A 58 6.19 -1.50 -8.08
C ILE A 58 7.56 -1.24 -8.68
N ARG A 59 8.20 -2.27 -9.24
CA ARG A 59 9.55 -2.18 -9.84
C ARG A 59 10.58 -1.46 -8.95
N GLY A 60 10.55 -1.70 -7.63
CA GLY A 60 11.46 -1.09 -6.66
C GLY A 60 10.93 0.18 -5.99
N LEU A 61 9.82 0.75 -6.47
CA LEU A 61 9.14 1.86 -5.80
C LEU A 61 8.17 1.33 -4.74
N VAL A 62 8.46 1.61 -3.46
CA VAL A 62 7.64 1.15 -2.34
C VAL A 62 6.51 2.13 -2.05
N ILE A 63 5.28 1.64 -2.12
CA ILE A 63 4.06 2.43 -1.97
C ILE A 63 3.15 1.78 -0.93
N GLY A 64 2.65 2.59 -0.01
CA GLY A 64 1.65 2.24 0.98
C GLY A 64 0.26 2.68 0.56
N LEU A 65 -0.65 1.71 0.44
CA LEU A 65 -2.04 1.94 0.05
C LEU A 65 -2.89 2.40 1.26
N PRO A 66 -4.02 3.12 1.05
CA PRO A 66 -5.00 3.33 2.10
C PRO A 66 -5.53 2.00 2.65
N ALA A 67 -5.98 1.98 3.91
CA ALA A 67 -6.62 0.80 4.45
C ALA A 67 -7.94 0.53 3.71
N THR A 68 -8.27 -0.75 3.52
CA THR A 68 -9.51 -1.15 2.86
C THR A 68 -10.71 -0.57 3.62
N PRO A 69 -11.56 0.25 2.96
CA PRO A 69 -12.72 0.84 3.61
C PRO A 69 -13.74 -0.23 3.99
N LYS A 70 -14.40 -0.07 5.14
CA LYS A 70 -15.42 -1.01 5.63
C LYS A 70 -16.66 -1.07 4.73
N SER A 71 -16.98 0.05 4.08
CA SER A 71 -18.11 0.17 3.17
C SER A 71 -17.62 0.78 1.86
N CYS A 72 -17.70 0.00 0.78
CA CYS A 72 -17.53 0.53 -0.56
C CYS A 72 -18.89 1.04 -1.05
N TRP A 73 -19.02 2.33 -1.30
CA TRP A 73 -20.23 2.85 -1.93
C TRP A 73 -20.26 2.39 -3.39
N SER A 74 -21.27 1.60 -3.74
CA SER A 74 -21.54 1.24 -5.13
C SER A 74 -22.48 2.28 -5.76
N ARG A 75 -22.34 2.52 -7.06
CA ARG A 75 -23.38 3.24 -7.83
C ARG A 75 -24.74 2.62 -7.57
N SER A 76 -25.79 3.44 -7.58
CA SER A 76 -27.17 2.98 -7.51
C SER A 76 -27.42 1.91 -8.58
N LYS A 77 -28.09 0.82 -8.21
CA LYS A 77 -28.51 -0.22 -9.18
C LYS A 77 -29.62 0.28 -10.11
N LYS A 78 -30.30 1.38 -9.76
CA LYS A 78 -31.25 2.05 -10.65
C LYS A 78 -30.47 2.76 -11.76
N LYS A 79 -30.83 2.41 -13.00
CA LYS A 79 -30.44 3.12 -14.22
C LYS A 79 -31.03 4.53 -14.21
#